data_AF-A0AA96Z0N0-F1
#
_entry.id   AF-A0AA96Z0N0-F1
#
_cell.length_a   1.000
_cell.length_b   1.000
_cell.length_c   1.000
_cell.angle_alpha   90.00
_cell.angle_beta   90.00
_cell.angle_gamma   90.00
#
_symmetry.space_group_name_H-M   'P 1'
#
loop_
_entity.id
_entity.type
_entity.pdbx_description
1 polymer ?
#
loop_
_entity_poly.entity_id
_entity_poly.type
_entity_poly.pdbx_seq_one_letter_code
_entity_poly.pdbx_strand_id
1 'polypeptide(L)'
;MKKMMLLGALALSLHIGQVLADASKDLQERLNKVNSFQASFSQKVTSPEGDLVQEGVGDLWLERPNLFNWNMTSPDESVLVSDGKDLWFYNPFVEQVTVTNLADATQDTPFLLITRNDPKDWKQYSIIQQGNTFDLKPKQTNGTLKRFSITVSPEGTIEQFSAVEQDGQTSAYQLKEQKNGRVDASKFKFTVPKGVTLDDQRSNAK
;
A
#
# COMPACT_ATOMS: atom_id res chain seq x y z
N MET A 1 -26.92 39.66 -57.65
CA MET A 1 -27.51 38.40 -57.14
C MET A 1 -26.44 37.63 -56.36
N LYS A 2 -26.79 37.25 -55.12
CA LYS A 2 -26.07 36.42 -54.12
C LYS A 2 -25.17 35.33 -54.77
N LYS A 3 -23.98 34.98 -54.25
CA LYS A 3 -23.78 34.30 -52.96
C LYS A 3 -22.33 34.42 -52.46
N MET A 4 -22.22 34.67 -51.17
CA MET A 4 -21.04 34.60 -50.32
C MET A 4 -20.87 33.14 -49.86
N MET A 5 -19.66 32.59 -49.91
CA MET A 5 -19.34 31.29 -49.30
C MET A 5 -18.20 31.49 -48.30
N LEU A 6 -18.57 31.58 -47.02
CA LEU A 6 -17.68 31.43 -45.87
C LEU A 6 -17.28 29.95 -45.79
N LEU A 7 -15.98 29.66 -45.81
CA LEU A 7 -15.43 28.39 -45.37
C LEU A 7 -15.17 28.49 -43.86
N GLY A 8 -15.99 27.81 -43.06
CA GLY A 8 -15.81 27.72 -41.62
C GLY A 8 -14.68 26.76 -41.25
N ALA A 9 -13.66 27.26 -40.57
CA ALA A 9 -12.65 26.45 -39.91
C ALA A 9 -13.24 25.88 -38.61
N LEU A 10 -13.53 24.58 -38.59
CA LEU A 10 -13.94 23.88 -37.38
C LEU A 10 -12.68 23.37 -36.66
N ALA A 11 -12.16 24.16 -35.74
CA ALA A 11 -11.09 23.73 -34.83
C ALA A 11 -11.70 22.80 -33.77
N LEU A 12 -11.53 21.48 -33.92
CA LEU A 12 -11.77 20.52 -32.84
C LEU A 12 -10.65 20.66 -31.81
N SER A 13 -10.91 21.41 -30.75
CA SER A 13 -10.11 21.35 -29.53
C SER A 13 -10.40 20.03 -28.81
N LEU A 14 -9.50 19.05 -28.93
CA LEU A 14 -9.50 17.89 -28.04
C LEU A 14 -9.25 18.37 -26.60
N HIS A 15 -10.27 18.28 -25.75
CA HIS A 15 -10.14 18.51 -24.31
C HIS A 15 -9.45 17.29 -23.66
N ILE A 16 -8.13 17.24 -23.74
CA ILE A 16 -7.34 16.29 -22.94
C ILE A 16 -7.10 16.93 -21.58
N GLY A 17 -7.99 16.69 -20.62
CA GLY A 17 -7.68 17.09 -19.25
C GLY A 17 -8.84 17.04 -18.28
N GLN A 18 -9.25 15.84 -17.83
CA GLN A 18 -9.94 15.65 -16.54
C GLN A 18 -9.64 14.31 -15.82
N VAL A 19 -8.74 13.45 -16.32
CA VAL A 19 -8.57 12.08 -15.79
C VAL A 19 -7.87 11.99 -14.41
N LEU A 20 -7.06 12.97 -14.03
CA LEU A 20 -6.19 12.87 -12.83
C LEU A 20 -6.93 13.02 -11.49
N ALA A 21 -7.97 13.86 -11.40
CA ALA A 21 -8.74 14.04 -10.17
C ALA A 21 -9.68 12.87 -9.89
N ASP A 22 -10.07 12.15 -10.94
CA ASP A 22 -10.98 11.01 -10.87
C ASP A 22 -10.29 9.77 -10.26
N ALA A 23 -9.07 9.46 -10.71
CA ALA A 23 -8.33 8.27 -10.28
C ALA A 23 -8.11 8.18 -8.75
N SER A 24 -7.72 9.30 -8.12
CA SER A 24 -7.52 9.31 -6.66
C SER A 24 -8.83 9.10 -5.90
N LYS A 25 -9.93 9.67 -6.40
CA LYS A 25 -11.25 9.54 -5.80
C LYS A 25 -11.77 8.11 -5.97
N ASP A 26 -11.69 7.54 -7.17
CA ASP A 26 -12.10 6.17 -7.44
C ASP A 26 -11.31 5.16 -6.59
N LEU A 27 -9.99 5.31 -6.48
CA LEU A 27 -9.18 4.45 -5.59
C LEU A 27 -9.70 4.50 -4.14
N GLN A 28 -9.92 5.69 -3.60
CA GLN A 28 -10.43 5.87 -2.24
C GLN A 28 -11.82 5.26 -2.07
N GLU A 29 -12.71 5.45 -3.04
CA GLU A 29 -14.06 4.88 -3.04
C GLU A 29 -14.05 3.35 -3.08
N ARG A 30 -13.16 2.74 -3.88
CA ARG A 30 -12.97 1.29 -3.92
C ARG A 30 -12.45 0.76 -2.59
N LEU A 31 -11.41 1.37 -2.03
CA LEU A 31 -10.85 0.97 -0.74
C LEU A 31 -11.86 1.12 0.42
N ASN A 32 -12.75 2.12 0.37
CA ASN A 32 -13.79 2.33 1.38
C ASN A 32 -14.90 1.26 1.37
N LYS A 33 -15.00 0.42 0.33
CA LYS A 33 -16.00 -0.67 0.27
C LYS A 33 -15.67 -1.84 1.18
N VAL A 34 -14.40 -2.03 1.52
CA VAL A 34 -13.93 -3.17 2.33
C VAL A 34 -13.07 -2.67 3.48
N ASN A 35 -13.65 -2.36 4.63
CA ASN A 35 -12.87 -1.86 5.77
C ASN A 35 -12.10 -2.95 6.52
N SER A 36 -12.48 -4.22 6.39
CA SER A 36 -11.82 -5.32 7.08
C SER A 36 -11.79 -6.56 6.21
N PHE A 37 -10.64 -7.21 6.14
CA PHE A 37 -10.46 -8.46 5.40
C PHE A 37 -9.29 -9.28 5.94
N GLN A 38 -9.27 -10.54 5.54
CA GLN A 38 -8.09 -11.40 5.60
C GLN A 38 -7.78 -11.98 4.22
N ALA A 39 -6.51 -12.18 3.91
CA ALA A 39 -6.05 -12.75 2.64
C ALA A 39 -4.73 -13.49 2.86
N SER A 40 -4.43 -14.47 2.00
CA SER A 40 -3.07 -14.96 1.86
C SER A 40 -2.31 -14.11 0.84
N PHE A 41 -0.99 -14.07 0.93
CA PHE A 41 -0.17 -13.36 -0.04
C PHE A 41 1.05 -14.19 -0.48
N SER A 42 1.54 -13.87 -1.68
CA SER A 42 2.90 -14.20 -2.11
C SER A 42 3.65 -12.93 -2.44
N GLN A 43 4.89 -12.82 -1.96
CA GLN A 43 5.82 -11.74 -2.23
C GLN A 43 6.88 -12.18 -3.23
N LYS A 44 7.27 -11.26 -4.11
CA LYS A 44 8.48 -11.35 -4.91
C LYS A 44 9.27 -10.04 -4.79
N VAL A 45 10.53 -10.14 -4.42
CA VAL A 45 11.50 -9.04 -4.40
C VAL A 45 12.47 -9.21 -5.55
N THR A 46 12.62 -8.18 -6.37
CA THR A 46 13.56 -8.18 -7.50
C THR A 46 14.50 -6.99 -7.45
N SER A 47 15.75 -7.20 -7.89
CA SER A 47 16.75 -6.14 -8.04
C SER A 47 16.39 -5.19 -9.18
N PRO A 48 17.07 -4.03 -9.30
CA PRO A 48 16.91 -3.12 -10.44
C PRO A 48 17.19 -3.76 -11.80
N GLU A 49 18.06 -4.78 -11.84
CA GLU A 49 18.44 -5.55 -13.02
C GLU A 49 17.37 -6.60 -13.39
N GLY A 50 16.40 -6.84 -12.50
CA GLY A 50 15.32 -7.81 -12.67
C GLY A 50 15.61 -9.19 -12.06
N ASP A 51 16.75 -9.35 -11.38
CA ASP A 51 17.11 -10.61 -10.72
C ASP A 51 16.21 -10.84 -9.50
N LEU A 52 15.84 -12.11 -9.28
CA LEU A 52 15.08 -12.50 -8.09
C LEU A 52 15.99 -12.44 -6.87
N VAL A 53 15.63 -11.59 -5.90
CA VAL A 53 16.34 -11.42 -4.63
C VAL A 53 15.74 -12.34 -3.57
N GLN A 54 14.40 -12.34 -3.46
CA GLN A 54 13.68 -13.11 -2.45
C GLN A 54 12.25 -13.37 -2.89
N GLU A 55 11.71 -14.52 -2.51
CA GLU A 55 10.27 -14.80 -2.58
C GLU A 55 9.77 -15.11 -1.17
N GLY A 56 8.48 -14.92 -0.92
CA GLY A 56 7.89 -15.26 0.36
C GLY A 56 6.39 -15.48 0.28
N VAL A 57 5.82 -16.10 1.31
CA VAL A 57 4.38 -16.28 1.44
C VAL A 57 3.95 -16.03 2.88
N GLY A 58 2.68 -15.67 3.04
CA GLY A 58 2.13 -15.43 4.35
C GLY A 58 0.66 -15.06 4.32
N ASP A 59 0.21 -14.53 5.46
CA ASP A 59 -1.16 -14.11 5.70
C ASP A 59 -1.21 -12.64 6.09
N LEU A 60 -2.27 -11.98 5.65
CA LEU A 60 -2.57 -10.60 5.96
C LEU A 60 -3.95 -10.51 6.59
N TRP A 61 -4.02 -9.84 7.74
CA TRP A 61 -5.25 -9.34 8.33
C TRP A 61 -5.22 -7.81 8.34
N LEU A 62 -6.33 -7.18 8.00
CA LEU A 62 -6.44 -5.73 7.94
C LEU A 62 -7.80 -5.30 8.46
N GLU A 63 -7.81 -4.26 9.30
CA GLU A 63 -9.00 -3.51 9.70
C GLU A 63 -8.68 -2.01 9.67
N ARG A 64 -9.44 -1.26 8.87
CA ARG A 64 -9.23 0.18 8.71
C ARG A 64 -9.89 0.96 9.84
N PRO A 65 -9.28 2.08 10.27
CA PRO A 65 -7.94 2.53 9.88
C PRO A 65 -6.85 1.84 10.71
N ASN A 66 -5.64 1.74 10.14
CA ASN A 66 -4.38 1.47 10.84
C ASN A 66 -4.18 0.09 11.50
N LEU A 67 -5.18 -0.78 11.60
CA LEU A 67 -4.97 -2.11 12.18
C LEU A 67 -4.58 -3.10 11.10
N PHE A 68 -3.47 -3.80 11.30
CA PHE A 68 -3.11 -4.90 10.44
C PHE A 68 -2.18 -5.88 11.15
N ASN A 69 -2.15 -7.09 10.63
CA ASN A 69 -1.19 -8.12 10.99
C ASN A 69 -0.71 -8.75 9.70
N TRP A 70 0.56 -8.52 9.40
CA TRP A 70 1.27 -9.11 8.29
C TRP A 70 2.16 -10.22 8.83
N ASN A 71 1.85 -11.46 8.49
CA ASN A 71 2.54 -12.64 8.99
C ASN A 71 3.21 -13.39 7.84
N MET A 72 4.50 -13.18 7.63
CA MET A 72 5.31 -13.97 6.70
C MET A 72 5.62 -15.32 7.33
N THR A 73 5.34 -16.40 6.61
CA THR A 73 5.54 -17.78 7.11
C THR A 73 6.67 -18.51 6.41
N SER A 74 7.11 -18.05 5.24
CA SER A 74 8.19 -18.68 4.48
C SER A 74 8.83 -17.66 3.53
N PRO A 75 10.14 -17.75 3.23
CA PRO A 75 11.12 -18.71 3.76
C PRO A 75 11.50 -18.42 5.21
N ASP A 76 11.57 -17.14 5.58
CA ASP A 76 11.90 -16.68 6.91
C ASP A 76 10.65 -16.08 7.58
N GLU A 77 10.34 -16.59 8.77
CA GLU A 77 9.20 -16.08 9.52
C GLU A 77 9.44 -14.64 9.97
N SER A 78 8.43 -13.79 9.81
CA SER A 78 8.43 -12.45 10.39
C SER A 78 7.02 -11.94 10.56
N VAL A 79 6.81 -11.12 11.58
CA VAL A 79 5.50 -10.57 11.89
C VAL A 79 5.60 -9.04 11.98
N LEU A 80 4.74 -8.35 11.25
CA LEU A 80 4.55 -6.91 11.36
C LEU A 80 3.10 -6.63 11.78
N VAL A 81 2.92 -6.19 13.02
CA VAL A 81 1.60 -5.91 13.60
C VAL A 81 1.48 -4.42 13.91
N SER A 82 0.36 -3.83 13.52
CA SER A 82 -0.06 -2.51 14.00
C SER A 82 -1.29 -2.65 14.88
N ASP A 83 -1.18 -2.11 16.09
CA ASP A 83 -2.30 -1.99 17.04
C ASP A 83 -3.06 -0.66 16.90
N GLY A 84 -2.72 0.13 15.88
CA GLY A 84 -3.32 1.43 15.57
C GLY A 84 -2.55 2.61 16.18
N LYS A 85 -1.58 2.35 17.06
CA LYS A 85 -0.71 3.36 17.68
C LYS A 85 0.76 3.03 17.49
N ASP A 86 1.14 1.79 17.76
CA ASP A 86 2.50 1.29 17.71
C ASP A 86 2.61 0.23 16.60
N LEU A 87 3.77 0.22 15.95
CA LEU A 87 4.14 -0.76 14.93
C LEU A 87 5.17 -1.71 15.52
N TRP A 88 4.83 -2.98 15.55
CA TRP A 88 5.61 -4.07 16.13
C TRP A 88 6.17 -4.93 15.00
N PHE A 89 7.49 -4.98 14.89
CA PHE A 89 8.19 -5.90 14.00
C PHE A 89 8.86 -6.99 14.82
N TYR A 90 8.56 -8.25 14.52
CA TYR A 90 9.13 -9.41 15.19
C TYR A 90 9.80 -10.32 14.18
N ASN A 91 11.06 -10.64 14.45
CA ASN A 91 11.81 -11.68 13.75
C ASN A 91 12.15 -12.81 14.74
N PRO A 92 11.50 -13.99 14.63
CA PRO A 92 11.76 -15.14 15.48
C PRO A 92 13.19 -15.67 15.38
N PHE A 93 13.82 -15.59 14.20
CA PHE A 93 15.15 -16.17 13.96
C PHE A 93 16.23 -15.50 14.81
N VAL A 94 16.14 -14.18 15.01
CA VAL A 94 17.06 -13.41 15.86
C VAL A 94 16.49 -13.11 17.25
N GLU A 95 15.32 -13.65 17.58
CA GLU A 95 14.64 -13.43 18.86
C GLU A 95 14.56 -11.95 19.25
N GLN A 96 14.18 -11.09 18.29
CA GLN A 96 14.10 -9.64 18.49
C GLN A 96 12.77 -9.06 18.04
N VAL A 97 12.21 -8.20 18.88
CA VAL A 97 11.07 -7.33 18.58
C VAL A 97 11.55 -5.88 18.53
N THR A 98 11.19 -5.17 17.47
CA THR A 98 11.33 -3.71 17.39
C THR A 98 9.96 -3.08 17.49
N VAL A 99 9.81 -2.04 18.31
CA VAL A 99 8.57 -1.26 18.39
C VAL A 99 8.84 0.21 18.08
N THR A 100 8.04 0.77 17.18
CA THR A 100 8.09 2.19 16.77
C THR A 100 6.69 2.81 16.87
N ASN A 101 6.60 4.14 16.90
CA ASN A 101 5.30 4.79 16.76
C ASN A 101 4.82 4.63 15.32
N LEU A 102 3.56 4.21 15.13
CA LEU A 102 2.99 4.00 13.80
C LEU A 102 3.08 5.26 12.93
N ALA A 103 2.89 6.43 13.53
CA ALA A 103 2.97 7.71 12.84
C ALA A 103 4.35 7.95 12.18
N ASP A 104 5.42 7.50 12.82
CA ASP A 104 6.80 7.71 12.36
C ASP A 104 7.17 6.73 11.23
N ALA A 105 6.56 5.54 11.20
CA ALA A 105 6.81 4.50 10.20
C ALA A 105 6.13 4.74 8.83
N THR A 106 5.28 5.77 8.73
CA THR A 106 4.44 6.01 7.54
C THR A 106 5.20 6.34 6.26
N GLN A 107 6.41 6.88 6.35
CA GLN A 107 7.17 7.31 5.17
C GLN A 107 7.81 6.15 4.40
N ASP A 108 8.15 5.06 5.11
CA ASP A 108 8.94 3.94 4.57
C ASP A 108 8.12 2.68 4.32
N THR A 109 6.83 2.67 4.66
CA THR A 109 5.97 1.50 4.49
C THR A 109 4.78 1.84 3.59
N PRO A 110 4.90 1.74 2.24
CA PRO A 110 3.84 2.09 1.29
C PRO A 110 2.51 1.37 1.53
N PHE A 111 2.56 0.18 2.12
CA PHE A 111 1.39 -0.57 2.56
C PHE A 111 0.51 0.22 3.55
N LEU A 112 1.09 1.11 4.37
CA LEU A 112 0.35 1.95 5.30
C LEU A 112 -0.60 2.94 4.61
N LEU A 113 -0.34 3.30 3.35
CA LEU A 113 -1.27 4.11 2.55
C LEU A 113 -2.60 3.38 2.36
N ILE A 114 -2.52 2.06 2.13
CA ILE A 114 -3.67 1.19 1.91
C ILE A 114 -4.43 0.96 3.21
N THR A 115 -3.75 0.82 4.35
CA THR A 115 -4.38 0.57 5.65
C THR A 115 -5.04 1.83 6.22
N ARG A 116 -4.49 3.01 5.94
CA ARG A 116 -5.05 4.31 6.36
C ARG A 116 -6.22 4.77 5.49
N ASN A 117 -6.05 4.66 4.17
CA ASN A 117 -6.94 5.26 3.18
C ASN A 117 -7.29 6.74 3.46
N ASP A 118 -6.31 7.52 3.95
CA ASP A 118 -6.52 8.93 4.33
C ASP A 118 -6.43 9.85 3.08
N PRO A 119 -7.45 10.67 2.79
CA PRO A 119 -7.41 11.66 1.71
C PRO A 119 -6.20 12.60 1.74
N LYS A 120 -5.61 12.85 2.92
CA LYS A 120 -4.40 13.69 3.06
C LYS A 120 -3.17 13.00 2.51
N ASP A 121 -3.06 11.69 2.65
CA ASP A 121 -1.93 10.92 2.16
C ASP A 121 -1.98 10.86 0.63
N TRP A 122 -3.14 10.55 0.05
CA TRP A 122 -3.32 10.46 -1.41
C TRP A 122 -3.01 11.76 -2.15
N LYS A 123 -3.20 12.92 -1.52
CA LYS A 123 -2.85 14.23 -2.11
C LYS A 123 -1.36 14.41 -2.34
N GLN A 124 -0.51 13.64 -1.66
CA GLN A 124 0.94 13.68 -1.83
C GLN A 124 1.42 12.91 -3.07
N TYR A 125 0.52 12.23 -3.77
CA TYR A 125 0.82 11.42 -4.95
C TYR A 125 0.14 11.95 -6.21
N SER A 126 0.80 11.76 -7.34
CA SER A 126 0.17 11.81 -8.66
C SER A 126 -0.32 10.40 -8.98
N ILE A 127 -1.63 10.25 -9.20
CA ILE A 127 -2.28 8.95 -9.38
C ILE A 127 -2.79 8.82 -10.81
N ILE A 128 -2.42 7.75 -11.48
CA ILE A 128 -2.88 7.38 -12.82
C ILE A 128 -3.63 6.06 -12.72
N GLN A 129 -4.80 5.98 -13.35
CA GLN A 129 -5.61 4.78 -13.38
C GLN A 129 -5.62 4.14 -14.77
N GLN A 130 -5.48 2.81 -14.80
CA GLN A 130 -5.63 1.98 -15.99
C GLN A 130 -6.47 0.75 -15.62
N GLY A 131 -7.76 0.79 -15.95
CA GLY A 131 -8.71 -0.23 -15.52
C GLY A 131 -8.83 -0.28 -13.99
N ASN A 132 -8.40 -1.39 -13.39
CA ASN A 132 -8.39 -1.60 -11.94
C ASN A 132 -7.04 -1.26 -11.28
N THR A 133 -6.03 -0.91 -12.07
CA THR A 133 -4.69 -0.61 -11.57
C THR A 133 -4.50 0.89 -11.39
N PHE A 134 -3.94 1.27 -10.25
CA PHE A 134 -3.61 2.64 -9.89
C PHE A 134 -2.10 2.72 -9.66
N ASP A 135 -1.43 3.55 -10.46
CA ASP A 135 -0.02 3.89 -10.30
C ASP A 135 0.12 5.22 -9.57
N LEU A 136 0.86 5.20 -8.47
CA LEU A 136 1.10 6.32 -7.59
C LEU A 136 2.56 6.71 -7.64
N LYS A 137 2.82 7.97 -7.98
CA LYS A 137 4.15 8.58 -7.92
C LYS A 137 4.16 9.68 -6.85
N PRO A 138 5.05 9.61 -5.85
CA PRO A 138 5.23 10.72 -4.90
C PRO A 138 5.48 12.04 -5.64
N LYS A 139 4.83 13.12 -5.19
CA LYS A 139 5.08 14.48 -5.71
C LYS A 139 6.40 15.06 -5.19
N GLN A 140 6.85 14.58 -4.03
CA GLN A 140 8.14 14.92 -3.40
C GLN A 140 9.03 13.68 -3.41
N THR A 141 10.35 13.87 -3.51
CA THR A 141 11.34 12.78 -3.64
C THR A 141 12.19 12.59 -2.38
N ASN A 142 11.68 12.99 -1.22
CA ASN A 142 12.40 12.94 0.07
C ASN A 142 12.24 11.60 0.81
N GLY A 143 11.42 10.67 0.29
CA GLY A 143 11.24 9.33 0.86
C GLY A 143 11.91 8.21 0.04
N THR A 144 11.88 7.01 0.59
CA THR A 144 12.44 5.78 0.02
C THR A 144 11.62 5.23 -1.16
N LEU A 145 10.33 5.58 -1.24
CA LEU A 145 9.44 5.16 -2.31
C LEU A 145 9.65 5.95 -3.61
N LYS A 146 9.83 5.25 -4.73
CA LYS A 146 9.87 5.82 -6.09
C LYS A 146 8.54 5.69 -6.83
N ARG A 147 7.88 4.53 -6.72
CA ARG A 147 6.55 4.27 -7.29
C ARG A 147 5.82 3.24 -6.45
N PHE A 148 4.53 3.42 -6.27
CA PHE A 148 3.63 2.42 -5.73
C PHE A 148 2.57 2.07 -6.77
N SER A 149 2.19 0.81 -6.90
CA SER A 149 1.14 0.35 -7.81
C SER A 149 0.19 -0.55 -7.04
N ILE A 150 -1.12 -0.42 -7.26
CA ILE A 150 -2.13 -1.25 -6.62
C ILE A 150 -3.25 -1.59 -7.61
N THR A 151 -3.65 -2.85 -7.66
CA THR A 151 -4.82 -3.30 -8.41
C THR A 151 -5.97 -3.55 -7.44
N VAL A 152 -7.05 -2.78 -7.57
CA VAL A 152 -8.25 -2.87 -6.73
C VAL A 152 -9.49 -3.00 -7.60
N SER A 153 -10.28 -4.05 -7.40
CA SER A 153 -11.54 -4.24 -8.12
C SER A 153 -12.55 -3.13 -7.78
N PRO A 154 -13.57 -2.89 -8.63
CA PRO A 154 -14.64 -1.95 -8.30
C PRO A 154 -15.35 -2.26 -6.98
N GLU A 155 -15.35 -3.52 -6.53
CA GLU A 155 -15.95 -3.98 -5.27
C GLU A 155 -15.05 -3.79 -4.04
N GLY A 156 -13.79 -3.35 -4.23
CA GLY A 156 -12.84 -3.10 -3.16
C GLY A 156 -11.93 -4.28 -2.82
N THR A 157 -11.93 -5.34 -3.64
CA THR A 157 -10.96 -6.43 -3.51
C THR A 157 -9.59 -5.98 -3.97
N ILE A 158 -8.58 -6.14 -3.14
CA ILE A 158 -7.19 -5.83 -3.49
C ILE A 158 -6.58 -7.11 -4.07
N GLU A 159 -6.17 -7.06 -5.33
CA GLU A 159 -5.62 -8.22 -6.02
C GLU A 159 -4.10 -8.28 -5.85
N GLN A 160 -3.43 -7.15 -6.06
CA GLN A 160 -1.98 -7.06 -5.98
C GLN A 160 -1.53 -5.63 -5.69
N PHE A 161 -0.30 -5.48 -5.21
CA PHE A 161 0.37 -4.20 -5.12
C PHE A 161 1.88 -4.37 -5.23
N SER A 162 2.57 -3.30 -5.59
CA SER A 162 4.03 -3.27 -5.62
C SER A 162 4.58 -1.91 -5.20
N ALA A 163 5.76 -1.93 -4.60
CA ALA A 163 6.56 -0.76 -4.30
C ALA A 163 7.90 -0.88 -5.04
N VAL A 164 8.28 0.19 -5.72
CA VAL A 164 9.63 0.39 -6.27
C VAL A 164 10.31 1.42 -5.40
N GLU A 165 11.46 1.08 -4.84
CA GLU A 165 12.27 1.97 -4.01
C GLU A 165 13.19 2.85 -4.87
N GLN A 166 13.81 3.87 -4.26
CA GLN A 166 14.70 4.80 -4.98
C GLN A 166 15.93 4.11 -5.58
N ASP A 167 16.44 3.07 -4.92
CA ASP A 167 17.54 2.24 -5.41
C ASP A 167 17.13 1.35 -6.60
N GLY A 168 15.83 1.24 -6.88
CA GLY A 168 15.25 0.45 -7.97
C GLY A 168 14.79 -0.94 -7.56
N GLN A 169 15.01 -1.37 -6.31
CA GLN A 169 14.46 -2.61 -5.80
C GLN A 169 12.92 -2.59 -5.89
N THR A 170 12.34 -3.71 -6.28
CA THR A 170 10.88 -3.86 -6.40
C THR A 170 10.38 -4.96 -5.48
N SER A 171 9.46 -4.61 -4.58
CA SER A 171 8.69 -5.56 -3.78
C SER A 171 7.28 -5.66 -4.34
N ALA A 172 6.89 -6.82 -4.85
CA ALA A 172 5.58 -7.10 -5.42
C ALA A 172 4.83 -8.15 -4.60
N TYR A 173 3.55 -7.91 -4.37
CA TYR A 173 2.67 -8.76 -3.56
C TYR A 173 1.41 -9.11 -4.36
N GLN A 174 1.09 -10.40 -4.40
CA GLN A 174 -0.17 -10.90 -4.93
C GLN A 174 -1.01 -11.39 -3.75
N LEU A 175 -2.21 -10.84 -3.58
CA LEU A 175 -3.19 -11.33 -2.61
C LEU A 175 -4.08 -12.39 -3.24
N LYS A 176 -4.45 -13.39 -2.44
CA LYS A 176 -5.38 -14.46 -2.80
C LYS A 176 -6.37 -14.70 -1.67
N GLU A 177 -7.50 -15.29 -2.04
CA GLU A 177 -8.53 -15.72 -1.09
C GLU A 177 -9.01 -14.62 -0.11
N GLN A 178 -9.09 -13.38 -0.60
CA GLN A 178 -9.56 -12.27 0.21
C GLN A 178 -10.98 -12.55 0.74
N LYS A 179 -11.12 -12.57 2.05
CA LYS A 179 -12.39 -12.74 2.77
C LYS A 179 -12.71 -11.46 3.52
N ASN A 180 -13.74 -10.76 3.06
CA ASN A 180 -14.21 -9.52 3.66
C ASN A 180 -15.07 -9.81 4.88
N GLY A 181 -14.98 -8.97 5.90
CA GLY A 181 -15.78 -9.11 7.12
C GLY A 181 -14.95 -8.88 8.38
N ARG A 182 -15.58 -9.09 9.53
CA ARG A 182 -14.96 -8.86 10.84
C ARG A 182 -13.74 -9.77 11.03
N VAL A 183 -12.62 -9.17 11.39
CA VAL A 183 -11.42 -9.87 11.87
C VAL A 183 -11.44 -9.90 13.40
N ASP A 184 -10.85 -10.93 13.99
CA ASP A 184 -10.71 -11.01 15.45
C ASP A 184 -9.71 -9.94 15.92
N ALA A 185 -10.12 -9.10 16.88
CA ALA A 185 -9.30 -8.01 17.40
C ALA A 185 -7.98 -8.48 18.04
N SER A 186 -7.88 -9.75 18.44
CA SER A 186 -6.62 -10.34 18.91
C SER A 186 -5.54 -10.39 17.84
N LYS A 187 -5.91 -10.39 16.54
CA LYS A 187 -4.95 -10.35 15.44
C LYS A 187 -4.12 -9.07 15.43
N PHE A 188 -4.66 -7.98 15.93
CA PHE A 188 -4.00 -6.66 15.93
C PHE A 188 -3.28 -6.36 17.24
N LYS A 189 -3.13 -7.34 18.13
CA LYS A 189 -2.40 -7.19 19.40
C LYS A 189 -1.12 -7.99 19.32
N PHE A 190 -0.01 -7.35 19.66
CA PHE A 190 1.27 -8.02 19.79
C PHE A 190 1.64 -8.15 21.26
N THR A 191 2.21 -9.31 21.63
CA THR A 191 2.78 -9.55 22.96
C THR A 191 4.18 -10.07 22.76
N VAL A 192 5.17 -9.39 23.36
CA VAL A 192 6.57 -9.79 23.26
C VAL A 192 6.72 -11.20 23.85
N PRO A 193 7.19 -12.19 23.06
CA PRO A 193 7.40 -13.54 23.57
C PRO A 193 8.43 -13.56 24.70
N LYS A 194 8.30 -14.53 25.60
CA LYS A 194 9.26 -14.68 26.70
C LYS A 194 10.66 -14.98 26.15
N GLY A 195 11.66 -14.24 26.62
CA GLY A 195 13.06 -14.42 26.22
C GLY A 195 13.49 -13.61 25.00
N VAL A 196 12.54 -12.97 24.31
CA VAL A 196 12.80 -12.13 23.13
C VAL A 196 13.26 -10.74 23.55
N THR A 197 14.28 -10.22 22.89
CA THR A 197 14.80 -8.87 23.12
C THR A 197 13.84 -7.84 22.55
N LEU A 198 13.53 -6.80 23.33
CA LEU A 198 12.73 -5.65 22.88
C LEU A 198 13.64 -4.44 22.61
N ASP A 199 13.66 -3.98 21.36
CA ASP A 199 14.19 -2.69 20.94
C ASP A 199 13.04 -1.68 20.84
N ASP A 200 12.91 -0.79 21.84
CA ASP A 200 11.86 0.24 21.88
C ASP A 200 12.38 1.57 21.34
N GLN A 201 11.92 1.91 20.14
CA GLN A 201 12.34 3.11 19.40
C GLN A 201 11.27 4.20 19.41
N ARG A 202 10.22 4.07 20.24
CA ARG A 202 9.15 5.08 20.31
C ARG A 202 9.71 6.41 20.82
N SER A 203 9.23 7.51 20.24
CA SER A 203 9.69 8.87 20.55
C SER A 203 9.51 9.29 22.02
N ASN A 204 8.55 8.68 22.72
CA ASN A 204 8.29 8.88 24.15
C ASN A 204 9.16 8.01 25.09
N ALA A 205 10.02 7.15 24.55
CA ALA A 205 10.91 6.26 25.31
C ALA A 205 12.30 6.89 25.57
N LYS A 206 12.53 8.13 25.13
CA LYS A 206 13.73 8.94 25.44
C LYS A 206 13.48 9.90 26.59
#